data_AF-A0AAD1MWC2-F1
#
_entry.id   AF-A0AAD1MWC2-F1
#
_cell.length_a   1.000
_cell.length_b   1.000
_cell.length_c   1.000
_cell.angle_alpha   90.00
_cell.angle_beta   90.00
_cell.angle_gamma   90.00
#
_symmetry.space_group_name_H-M   'P 1'
#
loop_
_entity.id
_entity.type
_entity.pdbx_description
1 polymer ?
#
loop_
_entity_poly.entity_id
_entity_poly.type
_entity_poly.pdbx_seq_one_letter_code
_entity_poly.pdbx_strand_id
1 'polypeptide(L)'
;MTPAGEELRRHARQLLRRARLAKDAQALDGRVFDTAYIPDRKQRRHRLASPAWGANSDSIVGIAPAVVVTAEHDRLRNEAHRYAEKLHAAGSLVDYHEVTGVDHGYNIMSTAHQVTEQMYALIAGYVTRATRSP
;
A
#
# COMPACT_ATOMS: atom_id res chain seq x y z
N MET A 1 16.02 -35.91 16.98
CA MET A 1 15.45 -34.56 16.79
C MET A 1 15.20 -33.99 18.18
N THR A 2 15.76 -32.83 18.54
CA THR A 2 15.71 -32.33 19.92
C THR A 2 14.36 -31.71 20.26
N PRO A 3 13.88 -31.81 21.51
CA PRO A 3 12.63 -31.19 21.97
C PRO A 3 12.56 -29.68 21.64
N ALA A 4 13.69 -28.97 21.79
CA ALA A 4 13.81 -27.55 21.45
C ALA A 4 13.55 -27.24 19.96
N GLY A 5 13.96 -28.14 19.05
CA GLY A 5 13.71 -27.97 17.62
C GLY A 5 12.24 -28.17 17.23
N GLU A 6 11.49 -28.96 18.01
CA GLU A 6 10.07 -29.19 17.79
C GLU A 6 9.20 -28.04 18.30
N GLU A 7 9.61 -27.44 19.42
CA GLU A 7 8.97 -26.27 20.01
C GLU A 7 9.13 -25.02 19.12
N LEU A 8 10.33 -24.76 18.61
CA LEU A 8 10.58 -23.65 17.68
C LEU A 8 9.72 -23.76 16.41
N ARG A 9 9.59 -24.98 15.86
CA ARG A 9 8.72 -25.24 14.70
C ARG A 9 7.24 -25.05 15.03
N ARG A 10 6.79 -25.42 16.23
CA ARG A 10 5.41 -25.20 16.69
C ARG A 10 5.10 -23.71 16.81
N HIS A 11 6.02 -22.95 17.39
CA HIS A 11 5.90 -21.49 17.52
C HIS A 11 5.85 -20.81 16.14
N ALA A 12 6.76 -21.17 15.22
CA ALA A 12 6.76 -20.63 13.86
C ALA A 12 5.45 -20.92 13.11
N ARG A 13 4.91 -22.15 13.21
CA ARG A 13 3.60 -22.50 12.62
C ARG A 13 2.46 -21.68 13.20
N GLN A 14 2.47 -21.42 14.50
CA GLN A 14 1.44 -20.61 15.16
C GLN A 14 1.48 -19.16 14.70
N LEU A 15 2.67 -18.57 14.57
CA LEU A 15 2.86 -17.23 14.02
C LEU A 15 2.36 -17.13 12.57
N LEU A 16 2.74 -18.08 11.72
CA LEU A 16 2.26 -18.14 10.33
C LEU A 16 0.73 -18.26 10.23
N ARG A 17 0.11 -19.08 11.09
CA ARG A 17 -1.35 -19.20 11.14
C ARG A 17 -2.02 -17.88 11.54
N ARG A 18 -1.48 -17.17 12.53
CA ARG A 18 -2.00 -15.86 12.97
C ARG A 18 -1.87 -14.81 11.86
N ALA A 19 -0.71 -14.76 11.20
CA ALA A 19 -0.49 -13.86 10.06
C ALA A 19 -1.49 -14.12 8.93
N ARG A 20 -1.77 -15.39 8.62
CA ARG A 20 -2.78 -15.76 7.62
C ARG A 20 -4.19 -15.32 8.00
N LEU A 21 -4.61 -15.54 9.24
CA LEU A 21 -5.93 -15.10 9.71
C LEU A 21 -6.08 -13.58 9.65
N ALA A 22 -5.03 -12.82 9.97
CA ALA A 22 -5.03 -11.36 9.84
C ALA A 22 -5.20 -10.92 8.38
N LYS A 23 -4.52 -11.60 7.44
CA LYS A 23 -4.69 -11.35 6.00
C LYS A 23 -6.09 -11.70 5.50
N ASP A 24 -6.67 -12.80 5.97
CA ASP A 24 -8.04 -13.18 5.64
C ASP A 24 -9.07 -12.16 6.17
N ALA A 25 -8.83 -11.59 7.37
CA ALA A 25 -9.65 -10.51 7.92
C ALA A 25 -9.56 -9.23 7.07
N GLN A 26 -8.34 -8.81 6.68
CA GLN A 26 -8.15 -7.69 5.73
C GLN A 26 -8.86 -7.97 4.39
N ALA A 27 -8.85 -9.23 3.93
CA ALA A 27 -9.56 -9.64 2.71
C ALA A 27 -11.07 -9.46 2.83
N LEU A 28 -11.65 -9.86 3.97
CA LEU A 28 -13.06 -9.70 4.28
C LEU A 28 -13.45 -8.22 4.37
N ASP A 29 -12.63 -7.43 5.06
CA ASP A 29 -12.83 -5.99 5.23
C ASP A 29 -12.84 -5.25 3.89
N GLY A 30 -11.88 -5.56 3.01
CA GLY A 30 -11.88 -5.01 1.64
C GLY A 30 -13.15 -5.34 0.84
N ARG A 31 -13.74 -6.54 0.99
CA ARG A 31 -15.02 -6.87 0.32
C ARG A 31 -16.19 -6.06 0.88
N VAL A 32 -16.18 -5.77 2.18
CA VAL A 32 -17.18 -4.91 2.82
C VAL A 32 -17.05 -3.50 2.27
N PHE A 33 -15.85 -2.91 2.28
CA PHE A 33 -15.62 -1.57 1.73
C PHE A 33 -15.96 -1.46 0.24
N ASP A 34 -15.50 -2.40 -0.59
CA ASP A 34 -15.81 -2.40 -2.02
C ASP A 34 -17.32 -2.41 -2.28
N THR A 35 -18.08 -3.16 -1.46
CA THR A 35 -19.52 -3.34 -1.65
C THR A 35 -20.32 -2.19 -1.07
N ALA A 36 -19.87 -1.61 0.05
CA ALA A 36 -20.46 -0.40 0.61
C ALA A 36 -20.23 0.82 -0.30
N TYR A 37 -19.03 0.96 -0.87
CA TYR A 37 -18.66 2.09 -1.72
C TYR A 37 -19.20 1.94 -3.15
N ILE A 38 -19.08 0.75 -3.75
CA ILE A 38 -19.54 0.46 -5.12
C ILE A 38 -20.30 -0.87 -5.13
N PRO A 39 -21.61 -0.84 -4.82
CA PRO A 39 -22.44 -2.04 -4.77
C PRO A 39 -22.47 -2.80 -6.09
N ASP A 40 -22.55 -2.07 -7.22
CA ASP A 40 -22.48 -2.66 -8.55
C ASP A 40 -21.04 -3.03 -8.93
N ARG A 41 -20.76 -4.33 -8.90
CA ARG A 41 -19.44 -4.89 -9.25
C ARG A 41 -18.94 -4.48 -10.63
N LYS A 42 -19.83 -4.20 -11.59
CA LYS A 42 -19.43 -3.77 -12.94
C LYS A 42 -18.75 -2.41 -12.93
N GLN A 43 -19.10 -1.54 -11.97
CA GLN A 43 -18.56 -0.19 -11.85
C GLN A 43 -17.23 -0.15 -11.10
N ARG A 44 -16.84 -1.20 -10.38
CA ARG A 44 -15.59 -1.21 -9.59
C ARG A 44 -14.33 -1.01 -10.44
N ARG A 45 -14.38 -1.36 -11.74
CA ARG A 45 -13.27 -1.17 -12.69
C ARG A 45 -13.22 0.22 -13.31
N HIS A 46 -14.20 1.08 -13.02
CA HIS A 46 -14.26 2.42 -13.55
C HIS A 46 -13.06 3.25 -13.07
N ARG A 47 -12.51 4.11 -13.93
CA ARG A 47 -11.27 4.87 -13.64
C ARG A 47 -11.32 5.74 -12.38
N LEU A 48 -12.50 6.24 -12.02
CA LEU A 48 -12.69 7.05 -10.80
C LEU A 48 -12.64 6.22 -9.52
N ALA A 49 -12.74 4.89 -9.62
CA ALA A 49 -12.64 3.97 -8.50
C ALA A 49 -11.32 3.20 -8.50
N SER A 50 -10.88 2.74 -9.68
CA SER A 50 -9.70 1.90 -9.86
C SER A 50 -8.73 2.53 -10.87
N PRO A 51 -7.99 3.59 -10.51
CA PRO A 51 -7.10 4.27 -11.44
C PRO A 51 -5.99 3.36 -11.98
N ALA A 52 -5.49 2.43 -11.16
CA ALA A 52 -4.46 1.46 -11.56
C ALA A 52 -4.97 0.30 -12.44
N TRP A 53 -6.27 0.24 -12.74
CA TRP A 53 -6.87 -0.91 -13.44
C TRP A 53 -6.75 -0.79 -14.96
N GLY A 54 -6.13 -1.79 -15.60
CA GLY A 54 -6.04 -1.86 -17.05
C GLY A 54 -5.41 -0.61 -17.66
N ALA A 55 -6.11 -0.01 -18.63
CA ALA A 55 -5.69 1.20 -19.34
C ALA A 55 -6.20 2.51 -18.69
N ASN A 56 -6.76 2.44 -17.48
CA ASN A 56 -7.43 3.61 -16.87
C ASN A 56 -6.51 4.83 -16.74
N SER A 57 -5.20 4.59 -16.58
CA SER A 57 -4.16 5.62 -16.42
C SER A 57 -3.16 5.71 -17.58
N ASP A 58 -3.48 5.18 -18.77
CA ASP A 58 -2.57 5.23 -19.92
C ASP A 58 -2.47 6.62 -20.57
N SER A 59 -3.34 7.56 -20.19
CA SER A 59 -3.42 8.90 -20.80
C SER A 59 -3.56 10.00 -19.75
N ILE A 60 -2.75 9.94 -18.70
CA ILE A 60 -2.73 10.92 -17.59
C ILE A 60 -1.61 11.95 -17.70
N VAL A 61 -1.03 12.13 -18.89
CA VAL A 61 0.02 13.14 -19.14
C VAL A 61 -0.49 14.52 -18.71
N GLY A 62 0.34 15.26 -17.96
CA GLY A 62 -0.03 16.55 -17.37
C GLY A 62 -0.67 16.45 -15.98
N ILE A 63 -0.83 15.25 -15.42
CA ILE A 63 -1.17 15.09 -14.00
C ILE A 63 -0.05 15.66 -13.11
N ALA A 64 -0.42 16.13 -11.92
CA ALA A 64 0.52 16.67 -10.95
C ALA A 64 1.65 15.68 -10.62
N PRO A 65 2.87 16.17 -10.31
CA PRO A 65 3.95 15.33 -9.81
C PRO A 65 3.52 14.58 -8.54
N ALA A 66 3.89 13.31 -8.44
CA ALA A 66 3.41 12.42 -7.39
C ALA A 66 4.56 11.63 -6.74
N VAL A 67 4.47 11.44 -5.42
CA VAL A 67 5.25 10.42 -4.69
C VAL A 67 4.28 9.32 -4.29
N VAL A 68 4.69 8.06 -4.49
CA VAL A 68 3.91 6.88 -4.10
C VAL A 68 4.62 6.21 -2.93
N VAL A 69 3.88 5.94 -1.85
CA VAL A 69 4.40 5.26 -0.66
C VAL A 69 3.62 3.97 -0.45
N THR A 70 4.33 2.86 -0.26
CA THR A 70 3.74 1.53 -0.03
C THR A 70 4.28 0.90 1.24
N ALA A 71 3.52 -0.02 1.83
CA ALA A 71 3.98 -0.88 2.92
C ALA A 71 4.33 -2.28 2.37
N GLU A 72 5.49 -2.83 2.77
CA GLU A 72 6.03 -4.10 2.22
C GLU A 72 5.04 -5.27 2.29
N HIS A 73 4.31 -5.38 3.40
CA HIS A 73 3.36 -6.47 3.65
C HIS A 73 1.92 -6.14 3.25
N ASP A 74 1.68 -4.96 2.67
CA ASP A 74 0.33 -4.49 2.32
C ASP A 74 -0.21 -5.24 1.09
N ARG A 75 -1.48 -5.66 1.19
CA ARG A 75 -2.22 -6.27 0.07
C ARG A 75 -2.38 -5.31 -1.12
N LEU A 76 -2.36 -4.00 -0.90
CA LEU A 76 -2.50 -2.96 -1.94
C LEU A 76 -1.15 -2.60 -2.58
N ARG A 77 -0.03 -3.11 -2.07
CA ARG A 77 1.33 -2.82 -2.57
C ARG A 77 1.45 -2.99 -4.09
N ASN A 78 0.98 -4.12 -4.62
CA ASN A 78 1.12 -4.43 -6.04
C ASN A 78 0.29 -3.51 -6.94
N GLU A 79 -0.88 -3.04 -6.50
CA GLU A 79 -1.66 -2.08 -7.29
C GLU A 79 -1.11 -0.66 -7.22
N ALA A 80 -0.56 -0.26 -6.07
CA ALA A 80 0.17 0.98 -5.93
C ALA A 80 1.42 1.01 -6.82
N HIS A 81 2.20 -0.08 -6.86
CA HIS A 81 3.34 -0.21 -7.77
C HIS A 81 2.92 -0.09 -9.24
N ARG A 82 1.83 -0.76 -9.66
CA ARG A 82 1.29 -0.58 -11.02
C ARG A 82 0.91 0.86 -11.32
N TYR A 83 0.34 1.58 -10.35
CA TYR A 83 0.01 2.99 -10.55
C TYR A 83 1.26 3.87 -10.63
N ALA A 84 2.30 3.58 -9.85
CA ALA A 84 3.59 4.25 -9.95
C ALA A 84 4.21 4.09 -11.35
N GLU A 85 4.15 2.90 -11.94
CA GLU A 85 4.59 2.66 -13.33
C GLU A 85 3.79 3.52 -14.34
N LYS A 86 2.48 3.70 -14.14
CA LYS A 86 1.66 4.58 -14.99
C LYS A 86 2.04 6.06 -14.82
N LEU A 87 2.31 6.51 -13.60
CA LEU A 87 2.81 7.85 -13.31
C LEU A 87 4.20 8.08 -13.92
N HIS A 88 5.07 7.07 -13.87
CA HIS A 88 6.39 7.11 -14.49
C HIS A 88 6.27 7.26 -16.00
N ALA A 89 5.42 6.45 -16.65
CA ALA A 89 5.14 6.56 -18.09
C ALA A 89 4.57 7.93 -18.49
N ALA A 90 3.81 8.58 -17.59
CA ALA A 90 3.29 9.93 -17.79
C ALA A 90 4.29 11.06 -17.49
N GLY A 91 5.50 10.73 -17.00
CA GLY A 91 6.51 11.71 -16.58
C GLY A 91 6.21 12.41 -15.25
N SER A 92 5.24 11.92 -14.48
CA SER A 92 4.76 12.57 -13.24
C SER A 92 5.20 11.86 -11.95
N LEU A 93 5.84 10.68 -12.02
CA LEU A 93 6.38 10.04 -10.81
C LEU A 93 7.65 10.77 -10.36
N VAL A 94 7.58 11.39 -9.17
CA VAL A 94 8.73 12.01 -8.49
C VAL A 94 9.55 10.96 -7.77
N ASP A 95 8.88 10.05 -7.03
CA ASP A 95 9.55 8.98 -6.31
C ASP A 95 8.59 7.84 -5.89
N TYR A 96 9.15 6.66 -5.63
CA TYR A 96 8.46 5.50 -5.08
C TYR A 96 9.19 5.02 -3.82
N HIS A 97 8.49 4.99 -2.69
CA HIS A 97 9.04 4.58 -1.40
C HIS A 97 8.31 3.37 -0.85
N GLU A 98 9.01 2.25 -0.70
CA GLU A 98 8.48 1.08 -0.01
C GLU A 98 9.01 1.01 1.42
N VAL A 99 8.09 1.07 2.38
CA VAL A 99 8.40 0.98 3.80
C VAL A 99 8.46 -0.50 4.20
N THR A 100 9.65 -0.94 4.60
CA THR A 100 9.94 -2.33 4.97
C THR A 100 9.33 -2.71 6.32
N GLY A 101 8.92 -3.96 6.48
CA GLY A 101 8.51 -4.55 7.76
C GLY A 101 7.12 -4.15 8.25
N VAL A 102 6.40 -3.28 7.53
CA VAL A 102 5.10 -2.75 7.94
C VAL A 102 3.95 -3.25 7.05
N ASP A 103 2.73 -3.20 7.60
CA ASP A 103 1.49 -3.55 6.90
C ASP A 103 0.63 -2.29 6.67
N HIS A 104 -0.50 -2.45 5.97
CA HIS A 104 -1.46 -1.39 5.71
C HIS A 104 -1.84 -0.64 7.00
N GLY A 105 -1.87 0.69 6.92
CA GLY A 105 -2.25 1.55 8.04
C GLY A 105 -1.25 1.60 9.18
N TYR A 106 0.02 1.19 9.01
CA TYR A 106 1.03 1.23 10.08
C TYR A 106 1.16 2.61 10.76
N ASN A 107 0.89 3.69 10.04
CA ASN A 107 0.96 5.06 10.51
C ASN A 107 -0.17 5.44 11.48
N ILE A 108 -1.26 4.66 11.54
CA ILE A 108 -2.45 4.96 12.37
C ILE A 108 -2.91 3.77 13.23
N MET A 109 -2.54 2.54 12.86
CA MET A 109 -3.01 1.29 13.47
C MET A 109 -1.90 0.51 14.18
N SER A 110 -0.65 1.00 14.16
CA SER A 110 0.49 0.30 14.76
C SER A 110 1.27 1.20 15.72
N THR A 111 2.18 0.58 16.49
CA THR A 111 3.13 1.27 17.37
C THR A 111 4.44 1.63 16.65
N ALA A 112 4.49 1.60 15.31
CA ALA A 112 5.67 1.92 14.51
C ALA A 112 5.92 3.44 14.43
N HIS A 113 5.96 4.12 15.58
CA HIS A 113 6.04 5.58 15.68
C HIS A 113 7.25 6.15 14.95
N GLN A 114 8.44 5.58 15.17
CA GLN A 114 9.67 6.07 14.55
C GLN A 114 9.63 5.98 13.02
N VAL A 115 9.17 4.83 12.48
CA VAL A 115 9.01 4.64 11.03
C VAL A 115 7.99 5.63 10.47
N THR A 116 6.92 5.87 11.22
CA THR A 116 5.85 6.82 10.86
C THR A 116 6.38 8.24 10.79
N GLU A 117 7.09 8.71 11.83
CA GLU A 117 7.68 10.05 11.86
C GLU A 117 8.67 10.27 10.70
N GLN A 118 9.54 9.29 10.45
CA GLN A 118 10.50 9.34 9.33
C GLN A 118 9.77 9.46 7.99
N MET A 119 8.71 8.69 7.78
CA MET A 119 7.95 8.72 6.53
C MET A 119 7.20 10.05 6.35
N TYR A 120 6.60 10.59 7.42
CA TYR A 120 5.96 11.92 7.35
C TYR A 120 6.96 13.04 7.10
N ALA A 121 8.14 13.00 7.72
CA ALA A 121 9.20 13.97 7.45
C ALA A 121 9.64 13.93 5.97
N LEU A 122 9.77 12.73 5.40
CA LEU A 122 10.09 12.55 3.99
C LEU A 122 8.98 13.10 3.07
N ILE A 123 7.71 12.78 3.34
CA ILE A 123 6.54 13.31 2.59
C ILE A 123 6.51 14.84 2.68
N ALA A 124 6.65 15.41 3.87
CA ALA A 124 6.68 16.85 4.08
C ALA A 124 7.84 17.52 3.32
N GLY A 125 8.98 16.83 3.20
CA GLY A 125 10.11 17.26 2.37
C GLY A 125 9.73 17.40 0.89
N TYR A 126 9.01 16.42 0.32
CA TYR A 126 8.53 16.53 -1.06
C TYR A 126 7.53 17.67 -1.25
N VAL A 127 6.55 17.80 -0.35
CA VAL A 127 5.56 18.87 -0.42
C VAL A 127 6.26 20.23 -0.35
N THR A 128 7.16 20.42 0.62
CA THR A 128 7.93 21.66 0.78
C THR A 128 8.72 22.01 -0.48
N ARG A 129 9.36 21.03 -1.13
CA ARG A 129 10.08 21.26 -2.39
C ARG A 129 9.14 21.63 -3.54
N ALA A 130 7.97 21.01 -3.60
CA ALA A 130 6.99 21.26 -4.67
C ALA A 130 6.26 22.59 -4.51
N THR A 131 6.13 23.13 -3.30
CA THR A 131 5.36 24.36 -3.02
C THR A 131 6.22 25.58 -2.73
N ARG A 132 7.55 25.42 -2.61
CA ARG A 132 8.44 26.59 -2.53
C ARG A 132 8.47 27.24 -3.91
N SER A 133 7.97 28.46 -3.99
CA SER A 133 8.27 29.33 -5.13
C SER A 133 9.79 29.51 -5.25
N PRO A 134 10.34 29.54 -6.47
CA PRO A 134 11.74 29.91 -6.68
C PRO A 134 12.05 31.31 -6.15
#